data_AF-A0A182IK79-F1
#
_entry.id   AF-A0A182IK79-F1
#
_cell.length_a   1.000
_cell.length_b   1.000
_cell.length_c   1.000
_cell.angle_alpha   90.00
_cell.angle_beta   90.00
_cell.angle_gamma   90.00
#
_symmetry.space_group_name_H-M   'P 1'
#
loop_
_entity.id
_entity.type
_entity.pdbx_description
1 polymer ?
#
loop_
_entity_poly.entity_id
_entity_poly.type
_entity_poly.pdbx_seq_one_letter_code
_entity_poly.pdbx_strand_id
1 'polypeptide(L)'
;MDPLEQVRVFLDCFKANVNPTDPLPVRVPVYNLKYDEIKPAIVDWTRTYLDQFGCPPCILTPIIRKVSEAVLSHCKENPQSCGYTGRDYKTLQLNHEVISRVNHTCSELLDNENLNKLLAELSGECQAVDQTDSMVATRRKTHFSRGVKHKRRTMEDRHVCLPDFNSLFDTKDTEPTAFYGVYDGHGGQEAASFAASHLHYNVAQSVHYPHQMELAFWEGFLMTDKQFLEKCDNHHLRSGSTVVVCFHRLISKKIHIAWVGDSQAILVAGSPSGCTYDTLVHPTHAASNPVGIKRFKNLNASVVQEEPSSYGMGSTVLMGRNPYHKDVVTAQPDTTWRRYNEEDAFLVLASDGLWENCLSYSISMFILYAIRKFPGKSLLDSRVYDVK
;
A
#
# COMPACT_ATOMS: atom_id res chain seq x y z
N MET A 1 -8.28 -8.59 -25.40
CA MET A 1 -9.37 -7.62 -25.24
C MET A 1 -8.75 -6.24 -25.32
N ASP A 2 -9.27 -5.41 -26.20
CA ASP A 2 -8.81 -4.02 -26.36
C ASP A 2 -8.98 -3.25 -25.03
N PRO A 3 -8.09 -2.32 -24.62
CA PRO A 3 -8.24 -1.60 -23.36
C PRO A 3 -9.56 -0.87 -23.22
N LEU A 4 -10.11 -0.29 -24.30
CA LEU A 4 -11.40 0.39 -24.27
C LEU A 4 -12.55 -0.60 -24.07
N GLU A 5 -12.46 -1.76 -24.71
CA GLU A 5 -13.41 -2.86 -24.52
C GLU A 5 -13.40 -3.37 -23.06
N GLN A 6 -12.22 -3.53 -22.45
CA GLN A 6 -12.10 -3.91 -21.03
C GLN A 6 -12.80 -2.91 -20.11
N VAL A 7 -12.61 -1.60 -20.38
CA VAL A 7 -13.25 -0.53 -19.63
C VAL A 7 -14.76 -0.58 -19.77
N ARG A 8 -15.29 -0.77 -20.98
CA ARG A 8 -16.74 -0.85 -21.22
C ARG A 8 -17.35 -2.04 -20.49
N VAL A 9 -16.75 -3.22 -20.62
CA VAL A 9 -17.19 -4.43 -19.91
C VAL A 9 -17.18 -4.20 -18.41
N PHE A 10 -16.14 -3.56 -17.88
CA PHE A 10 -16.08 -3.20 -16.47
C PHE A 10 -17.22 -2.26 -16.05
N LEU A 11 -17.46 -1.16 -16.77
CA LEU A 11 -18.49 -0.19 -16.42
C LEU A 11 -19.91 -0.79 -16.47
N ASP A 12 -20.20 -1.62 -17.47
CA ASP A 12 -21.46 -2.36 -17.57
C ASP A 12 -21.63 -3.34 -16.40
N CYS A 13 -20.57 -4.10 -16.07
CA CYS A 13 -20.56 -5.00 -14.92
C CYS A 13 -20.72 -4.24 -13.60
N PHE A 14 -20.06 -3.10 -13.45
CA PHE A 14 -20.16 -2.26 -12.27
C PHE A 14 -21.61 -1.79 -12.10
N LYS A 15 -22.23 -1.20 -13.12
CA LYS A 15 -23.64 -0.76 -13.07
C LYS A 15 -24.62 -1.89 -12.76
N ALA A 16 -24.38 -3.09 -13.28
CA ALA A 16 -25.26 -4.23 -13.07
C ALA A 16 -25.20 -4.79 -11.63
N ASN A 17 -24.06 -4.65 -10.96
CA ASN A 17 -23.81 -5.32 -9.68
C ASN A 17 -23.67 -4.37 -8.49
N VAL A 18 -23.55 -3.06 -8.73
CA VAL A 18 -23.46 -2.07 -7.66
C VAL A 18 -24.74 -2.06 -6.84
N ASN A 19 -24.60 -2.02 -5.52
CA ASN A 19 -25.71 -1.75 -4.60
C ASN A 19 -25.53 -0.36 -3.97
N PRO A 20 -26.18 0.69 -4.51
CA PRO A 20 -26.04 2.05 -3.99
C PRO A 20 -26.58 2.23 -2.56
N THR A 21 -27.34 1.25 -2.06
CA THR A 21 -27.92 1.27 -0.71
C THR A 21 -27.10 0.49 0.32
N ASP A 22 -25.99 -0.14 -0.11
CA ASP A 22 -25.06 -0.77 0.82
C ASP A 22 -24.48 0.29 1.76
N PRO A 23 -24.73 0.22 3.07
CA PRO A 23 -24.26 1.22 4.01
C PRO A 23 -22.75 1.12 4.27
N LEU A 24 -22.07 0.03 3.87
CA LEU A 24 -20.66 -0.19 4.17
C LEU A 24 -19.94 -1.07 3.14
N PRO A 25 -19.89 -0.66 1.85
CA PRO A 25 -19.30 -1.50 0.79
C PRO A 25 -17.79 -1.64 0.92
N VAL A 26 -17.14 -0.76 1.69
CA VAL A 26 -15.74 -0.89 2.10
C VAL A 26 -15.64 -0.70 3.60
N ARG A 27 -14.69 -1.39 4.23
CA ARG A 27 -14.48 -1.26 5.66
C ARG A 27 -13.94 0.12 5.99
N VAL A 28 -14.64 0.83 6.88
CA VAL A 28 -14.22 2.13 7.41
C VAL A 28 -13.61 1.97 8.81
N PRO A 29 -12.62 2.80 9.18
CA PRO A 29 -12.11 2.83 10.54
C PRO A 29 -13.15 3.37 11.55
N VAL A 30 -12.97 2.99 12.82
CA VAL A 30 -13.81 3.43 13.96
C VAL A 30 -13.47 4.83 14.46
N TYR A 31 -12.39 5.42 13.97
CA TYR A 31 -11.91 6.76 14.33
C TYR A 31 -12.22 7.77 13.25
N ASN A 32 -12.28 9.06 13.62
CA ASN A 32 -12.49 10.17 12.69
C ASN A 32 -11.17 10.59 12.02
N LEU A 33 -11.28 11.25 10.87
CA LEU A 33 -10.15 11.72 10.06
C LEU A 33 -10.04 13.25 10.08
N LYS A 34 -8.83 13.77 10.25
CA LYS A 34 -8.56 15.20 10.04
C LYS A 34 -8.53 15.52 8.55
N TYR A 35 -8.65 16.80 8.22
CA TYR A 35 -8.67 17.24 6.82
C TYR A 35 -7.40 16.83 6.04
N ASP A 36 -6.23 16.82 6.66
CA ASP A 36 -4.97 16.37 6.05
C ASP A 36 -4.87 14.85 5.89
N GLU A 37 -5.79 14.09 6.48
CA GLU A 37 -5.86 12.62 6.43
C GLU A 37 -6.91 12.12 5.43
N ILE A 38 -7.83 12.98 4.93
CA ILE A 38 -8.93 12.49 4.09
C ILE A 38 -8.49 12.12 2.67
N LYS A 39 -7.51 12.81 2.05
CA LYS A 39 -7.04 12.48 0.67
C LYS A 39 -6.57 11.01 0.56
N PRO A 40 -5.62 10.52 1.38
CA PRO A 40 -5.21 9.11 1.33
C PRO A 40 -6.36 8.12 1.62
N ALA A 41 -7.28 8.48 2.51
CA ALA A 41 -8.45 7.64 2.80
C ALA A 41 -9.43 7.54 1.62
N ILE A 42 -9.71 8.67 0.94
CA ILE A 42 -10.57 8.71 -0.26
C ILE A 42 -9.97 7.85 -1.37
N VAL A 43 -8.65 7.95 -1.59
CA VAL A 43 -7.93 7.13 -2.57
C VAL A 43 -8.04 5.64 -2.24
N ASP A 44 -7.77 5.26 -0.99
CA ASP A 44 -7.83 3.87 -0.53
C ASP A 44 -9.24 3.27 -0.66
N TRP A 45 -10.27 3.99 -0.22
CA TRP A 45 -11.67 3.55 -0.32
C TRP A 45 -12.15 3.44 -1.76
N THR A 46 -11.81 4.41 -2.60
CA THR A 46 -12.17 4.39 -4.03
C THR A 46 -11.54 3.20 -4.72
N ARG A 47 -10.22 2.99 -4.52
CA ARG A 47 -9.49 1.86 -5.07
C ARG A 47 -10.06 0.53 -4.59
N THR A 48 -10.22 0.38 -3.27
CA THR A 48 -10.74 -0.87 -2.67
C THR A 48 -12.14 -1.20 -3.16
N TYR A 49 -12.99 -0.19 -3.36
CA TYR A 49 -14.34 -0.41 -3.88
C TYR A 49 -14.31 -0.84 -5.35
N LEU A 50 -13.54 -0.15 -6.20
CA LEU A 50 -13.40 -0.48 -7.62
C LEU A 50 -12.74 -1.85 -7.86
N ASP A 51 -11.79 -2.25 -7.02
CA ASP A 51 -11.11 -3.55 -7.08
C ASP A 51 -12.10 -4.72 -6.88
N GLN A 52 -13.16 -4.55 -6.08
CA GLN A 52 -14.21 -5.58 -5.90
C GLN A 52 -14.93 -5.93 -7.20
N PHE A 53 -14.93 -5.02 -8.17
CA PHE A 53 -15.55 -5.19 -9.49
C PHE A 53 -14.50 -5.45 -10.59
N GLY A 54 -13.22 -5.62 -10.25
CA GLY A 54 -12.16 -5.91 -11.22
C GLY A 54 -11.84 -4.72 -12.13
N CYS A 55 -11.83 -3.50 -11.60
CA CYS A 55 -11.52 -2.28 -12.36
C CYS A 55 -10.20 -2.39 -13.14
N PRO A 56 -10.20 -2.13 -14.47
CA PRO A 56 -8.99 -2.20 -15.28
C PRO A 56 -7.93 -1.17 -14.85
N PRO A 57 -6.64 -1.55 -14.80
CA PRO A 57 -5.55 -0.63 -14.41
C PRO A 57 -5.37 0.61 -15.31
N CYS A 58 -5.98 0.64 -16.49
CA CYS A 58 -5.92 1.79 -17.40
C CYS A 58 -6.90 2.90 -17.02
N ILE A 59 -7.99 2.61 -16.30
CA ILE A 59 -9.00 3.59 -15.89
C ILE A 59 -9.10 3.80 -14.37
N LEU A 60 -8.45 2.95 -13.59
CA LEU A 60 -8.43 3.04 -12.12
C LEU A 60 -7.91 4.39 -11.60
N THR A 61 -6.67 4.76 -11.96
CA THR A 61 -6.05 6.03 -11.56
C THR A 61 -6.88 7.27 -11.96
N PRO A 62 -7.38 7.37 -13.20
CA PRO A 62 -8.27 8.46 -13.63
C PRO A 62 -9.55 8.61 -12.80
N ILE A 63 -10.24 7.49 -12.53
CA ILE A 63 -11.45 7.51 -11.69
C ILE A 63 -11.11 7.97 -10.28
N ILE A 64 -10.02 7.45 -9.69
CA ILE A 64 -9.57 7.84 -8.35
C ILE A 64 -9.30 9.34 -8.29
N ARG A 65 -8.60 9.92 -9.26
CA ARG A 65 -8.32 11.38 -9.27
C ARG A 65 -9.60 12.19 -9.37
N LYS A 66 -10.48 11.89 -10.34
CA LYS A 66 -11.75 12.59 -10.52
C LYS A 66 -12.64 12.52 -9.27
N VAL A 67 -12.71 11.34 -8.63
CA VAL A 67 -13.44 11.15 -7.37
C VAL A 67 -12.79 11.94 -6.24
N SER A 68 -11.47 11.83 -6.07
CA SER A 68 -10.74 12.52 -5.01
C SER A 68 -10.90 14.04 -5.10
N GLU A 69 -10.75 14.62 -6.30
CA GLU A 69 -10.92 16.06 -6.51
C GLU A 69 -12.34 16.52 -6.19
N ALA A 70 -13.35 15.79 -6.69
CA ALA A 70 -14.75 16.12 -6.45
C ALA A 70 -15.12 16.04 -4.96
N VAL A 71 -14.71 14.98 -4.26
CA VAL A 71 -14.98 14.82 -2.82
C VAL A 71 -14.24 15.88 -2.01
N LEU A 72 -12.97 16.16 -2.32
CA LEU A 72 -12.20 17.20 -1.62
C LEU A 72 -12.81 18.59 -1.83
N SER A 73 -13.28 18.92 -3.05
CA SER A 73 -13.99 20.18 -3.31
C SER A 73 -15.28 20.24 -2.51
N HIS A 74 -16.07 19.16 -2.50
CA HIS A 74 -17.32 19.09 -1.75
C HIS A 74 -17.10 19.23 -0.25
N CYS A 75 -16.06 18.60 0.31
CA CYS A 75 -15.67 18.75 1.71
C CYS A 75 -15.30 20.20 2.06
N LYS A 76 -14.69 20.95 1.15
CA LYS A 76 -14.36 22.37 1.36
C LYS A 76 -15.60 23.26 1.32
N GLU A 77 -16.48 23.04 0.35
CA GLU A 77 -17.67 23.87 0.11
C GLU A 77 -18.79 23.55 1.12
N ASN A 78 -18.95 22.28 1.47
CA ASN A 78 -20.03 21.76 2.30
C ASN A 78 -19.49 20.78 3.36
N PRO A 79 -18.62 21.21 4.29
CA PRO A 79 -17.94 20.29 5.22
C PRO A 79 -18.90 19.45 6.07
N GLN A 80 -20.04 20.02 6.47
CA GLN A 80 -21.02 19.34 7.31
C GLN A 80 -21.71 18.16 6.60
N SER A 81 -21.94 18.23 5.28
CA SER A 81 -22.52 17.10 4.52
C SER A 81 -21.55 15.92 4.48
N CYS A 82 -20.25 16.20 4.47
CA CYS A 82 -19.18 15.21 4.52
C CYS A 82 -18.89 14.70 5.94
N GLY A 83 -19.66 15.15 6.94
CA GLY A 83 -19.54 14.70 8.33
C GLY A 83 -18.52 15.46 9.17
N TYR A 84 -18.13 16.68 8.78
CA TYR A 84 -17.23 17.50 9.57
C TYR A 84 -17.84 17.95 10.91
N THR A 85 -17.16 17.66 12.02
CA THR A 85 -17.63 17.93 13.39
C THR A 85 -17.17 19.28 13.94
N GLY A 86 -16.44 20.07 13.15
CA GLY A 86 -15.72 21.26 13.62
C GLY A 86 -14.24 21.02 13.91
N ARG A 87 -13.82 19.75 14.01
CA ARG A 87 -12.41 19.35 14.17
C ARG A 87 -11.96 18.27 13.18
N ASP A 88 -12.83 17.29 12.95
CA ASP A 88 -12.54 16.11 12.14
C ASP A 88 -13.77 15.66 11.35
N TYR A 89 -13.59 14.74 10.41
CA TYR A 89 -14.63 14.16 9.59
C TYR A 89 -15.04 12.80 10.16
N LYS A 90 -16.34 12.61 10.36
CA LYS A 90 -16.93 11.31 10.66
C LYS A 90 -16.74 10.38 9.46
N THR A 91 -15.90 9.38 9.66
CA THR A 91 -15.44 8.48 8.62
C THR A 91 -16.58 7.78 7.87
N LEU A 92 -17.64 7.37 8.56
CA LEU A 92 -18.80 6.73 7.90
C LEU A 92 -19.51 7.68 6.92
N GLN A 93 -19.73 8.93 7.32
CA GLN A 93 -20.40 9.93 6.47
C GLN A 93 -19.52 10.34 5.29
N LEU A 94 -18.22 10.54 5.55
CA LEU A 94 -17.26 10.82 4.48
C LEU A 94 -17.18 9.65 3.49
N ASN A 95 -17.19 8.40 3.98
CA ASN A 95 -17.19 7.23 3.13
C ASN A 95 -18.45 7.15 2.25
N HIS A 96 -19.63 7.46 2.80
CA HIS A 96 -20.86 7.53 2.00
C HIS A 96 -20.76 8.54 0.85
N GLU A 97 -20.17 9.71 1.09
CA GLU A 97 -19.91 10.69 0.02
C GLU A 97 -18.94 10.13 -1.03
N VAL A 98 -17.85 9.47 -0.60
CA VAL A 98 -16.89 8.84 -1.52
C VAL A 98 -17.57 7.79 -2.39
N ILE A 99 -18.30 6.84 -1.79
CA ILE A 99 -18.99 5.77 -2.51
C ILE A 99 -20.04 6.33 -3.46
N SER A 100 -20.82 7.32 -3.01
CA SER A 100 -21.78 8.04 -3.86
C SER A 100 -21.08 8.64 -5.08
N ARG A 101 -19.94 9.30 -4.87
CA ARG A 101 -19.14 9.89 -5.96
C ARG A 101 -18.56 8.85 -6.91
N VAL A 102 -18.09 7.69 -6.41
CA VAL A 102 -17.63 6.59 -7.27
C VAL A 102 -18.75 6.08 -8.16
N ASN A 103 -19.93 5.82 -7.58
CA ASN A 103 -21.10 5.33 -8.30
C ASN A 103 -21.54 6.31 -9.40
N HIS A 104 -21.61 7.59 -9.05
CA HIS A 104 -21.93 8.66 -9.99
C HIS A 104 -20.89 8.73 -11.12
N THR A 105 -19.59 8.75 -10.79
CA THR A 105 -18.51 8.83 -11.77
C THR A 105 -18.54 7.64 -12.73
N CYS A 106 -18.70 6.41 -12.24
CA CYS A 106 -18.79 5.23 -13.09
C CYS A 106 -20.05 5.27 -13.98
N SER A 107 -21.16 5.82 -13.48
CA SER A 107 -22.39 6.00 -14.27
C SER A 107 -22.23 7.02 -15.39
N GLU A 108 -21.53 8.14 -15.14
CA GLU A 108 -21.21 9.15 -16.17
C GLU A 108 -20.33 8.58 -17.27
N LEU A 109 -19.40 7.69 -16.93
CA LEU A 109 -18.45 7.09 -17.87
C LEU A 109 -19.06 6.03 -18.78
N LEU A 110 -20.33 5.64 -18.58
CA LEU A 110 -21.07 4.83 -19.56
C LEU A 110 -21.36 5.63 -20.84
N ASP A 111 -21.38 6.96 -20.75
CA ASP A 111 -21.41 7.81 -21.92
C ASP A 111 -20.04 7.82 -22.61
N ASN A 112 -20.04 7.57 -23.92
CA ASN A 112 -18.81 7.44 -24.69
C ASN A 112 -18.05 8.76 -24.81
N GLU A 113 -18.73 9.90 -24.83
CA GLU A 113 -18.08 11.22 -24.90
C GLU A 113 -17.33 11.50 -23.60
N ASN A 114 -17.97 11.24 -22.46
CA ASN A 114 -17.35 11.36 -21.13
C ASN A 114 -16.16 10.42 -20.96
N LEU A 115 -16.28 9.16 -21.39
CA LEU A 115 -15.19 8.20 -21.32
C LEU A 115 -14.00 8.62 -22.19
N ASN A 116 -14.26 9.00 -23.44
CA ASN A 116 -13.20 9.44 -24.35
C ASN A 116 -12.52 10.71 -23.84
N LYS A 117 -13.27 11.64 -23.25
CA LYS A 117 -12.73 12.85 -22.64
C LYS A 117 -11.78 12.51 -21.48
N LEU A 118 -12.20 11.64 -20.56
CA LEU A 118 -11.37 11.22 -19.43
C LEU A 118 -10.08 10.51 -19.91
N LEU A 119 -10.17 9.67 -20.96
CA LEU A 119 -9.00 9.01 -21.54
C LEU A 119 -8.07 9.99 -22.26
N ALA A 120 -8.62 11.01 -22.92
CA ALA A 120 -7.86 12.04 -23.62
C ALA A 120 -7.05 12.92 -22.65
N GLU A 121 -7.64 13.29 -21.51
CA GLU A 121 -6.97 14.07 -20.44
C GLU A 121 -5.67 13.38 -19.97
N LEU A 122 -5.63 12.04 -19.94
CA LEU A 122 -4.43 11.26 -19.58
C LEU A 122 -3.38 11.21 -20.68
N SER A 123 -3.82 11.13 -21.93
CA SER A 123 -2.91 11.10 -23.08
C SER A 123 -2.19 12.44 -23.25
N GLY A 124 -2.86 13.55 -22.90
CA GLY A 124 -2.26 14.89 -22.90
C GLY A 124 -1.19 15.09 -21.82
N GLU A 125 -1.37 14.50 -20.62
CA GLU A 125 -0.35 14.52 -19.57
C GLU A 125 0.89 13.67 -19.95
N CYS A 126 0.71 12.57 -20.69
CA CYS A 126 1.82 11.74 -21.17
C CYS A 126 2.65 12.42 -22.28
N GLN A 127 2.02 13.23 -23.16
CA GLN A 127 2.71 13.87 -24.28
C GLN A 127 3.63 15.04 -23.88
N ALA A 128 3.45 15.63 -22.69
CA ALA A 128 4.35 16.68 -22.20
C ALA A 128 5.75 16.17 -21.81
N VAL A 129 5.93 14.84 -21.72
CA VAL A 129 7.20 14.18 -21.34
C VAL A 129 7.90 13.54 -22.55
N ASP A 130 7.26 13.54 -23.73
CA ASP A 130 7.63 12.70 -24.88
C ASP A 130 8.40 13.45 -25.99
N GLN A 131 9.20 14.47 -25.66
CA GLN A 131 10.07 15.15 -26.64
C GLN A 131 11.55 14.72 -26.64
N THR A 132 11.92 13.65 -25.95
CA THR A 132 13.24 13.03 -26.17
C THR A 132 13.15 11.51 -26.21
N ASP A 133 13.36 10.99 -27.43
CA ASP A 133 13.58 9.60 -27.84
C ASP A 133 12.40 8.61 -27.80
N SER A 134 11.85 8.41 -29.01
CA SER A 134 11.11 7.22 -29.41
C SER A 134 11.91 5.94 -29.10
N MET A 135 11.20 4.88 -28.70
CA MET A 135 11.63 3.46 -28.58
C MET A 135 11.75 2.85 -27.17
N VAL A 136 11.12 3.41 -26.15
CA VAL A 136 10.74 2.62 -24.96
C VAL A 136 9.26 2.81 -24.67
N ALA A 137 8.42 2.03 -25.35
CA ALA A 137 7.13 1.67 -24.78
C ALA A 137 7.45 0.89 -23.49
N THR A 138 7.56 1.60 -22.37
CA THR A 138 7.91 1.03 -21.07
C THR A 138 6.81 0.04 -20.74
N ARG A 139 7.06 -1.25 -21.01
CA ARG A 139 6.13 -2.32 -20.63
C ARG A 139 5.88 -2.16 -19.14
N ARG A 140 4.67 -1.75 -18.80
CA ARG A 140 4.23 -1.56 -17.41
C ARG A 140 4.57 -2.82 -16.64
N LYS A 141 5.43 -2.68 -15.62
CA LYS A 141 5.90 -3.83 -14.85
C LYS A 141 4.70 -4.46 -14.14
N THR A 142 4.53 -5.76 -14.32
CA THR A 142 3.42 -6.50 -13.71
C THR A 142 3.68 -6.69 -12.23
N HIS A 143 2.63 -6.58 -11.42
CA HIS A 143 2.69 -6.87 -9.99
C HIS A 143 1.54 -7.81 -9.63
N PHE A 144 1.72 -8.55 -8.55
CA PHE A 144 0.70 -9.43 -7.99
C PHE A 144 0.77 -9.35 -6.47
N SER A 145 -0.38 -9.38 -5.82
CA SER A 145 -0.48 -9.36 -4.36
C SER A 145 -1.59 -10.27 -3.88
N ARG A 146 -1.41 -10.86 -2.70
CA ARG A 146 -2.40 -11.73 -2.07
C ARG A 146 -2.18 -11.75 -0.56
N GLY A 147 -3.28 -11.63 0.20
CA GLY A 147 -3.32 -11.92 1.63
C GLY A 147 -4.20 -13.14 1.88
N VAL A 148 -3.79 -14.03 2.80
CA VAL A 148 -4.56 -15.23 3.15
C VAL A 148 -4.57 -15.41 4.67
N LYS A 149 -5.76 -15.35 5.27
CA LYS A 149 -5.96 -15.45 6.72
C LYS A 149 -5.51 -16.80 7.32
N HIS A 150 -5.58 -17.87 6.55
CA HIS A 150 -5.34 -19.25 7.00
C HIS A 150 -6.11 -19.55 8.30
N LYS A 151 -5.41 -20.04 9.34
CA LYS A 151 -5.97 -20.43 10.65
C LYS A 151 -6.11 -19.27 11.63
N ARG A 152 -5.71 -18.06 11.28
CA ARG A 152 -5.83 -16.88 12.16
C ARG A 152 -7.30 -16.48 12.31
N ARG A 153 -7.66 -15.89 13.47
CA ARG A 153 -9.03 -15.45 13.76
C ARG A 153 -9.46 -14.31 12.83
N THR A 154 -8.56 -13.33 12.66
CA THR A 154 -8.72 -12.10 11.87
C THR A 154 -7.64 -12.03 10.78
N MET A 155 -7.94 -11.36 9.67
CA MET A 155 -6.94 -11.01 8.63
C MET A 155 -6.41 -9.62 8.95
N GLU A 156 -5.28 -9.56 9.65
CA GLU A 156 -4.70 -8.31 10.16
C GLU A 156 -3.73 -7.69 9.15
N ASP A 157 -3.09 -8.49 8.29
CA ASP A 157 -2.17 -7.97 7.27
C ASP A 157 -2.90 -7.13 6.21
N ARG A 158 -2.18 -6.11 5.71
CA ARG A 158 -2.55 -5.32 4.55
C ARG A 158 -1.43 -5.32 3.54
N HIS A 159 -1.78 -5.04 2.29
CA HIS A 159 -0.80 -4.77 1.25
C HIS A 159 -1.33 -3.69 0.33
N VAL A 160 -0.41 -2.99 -0.32
CA VAL A 160 -0.71 -1.85 -1.20
C VAL A 160 0.08 -2.01 -2.49
N CYS A 161 -0.58 -1.77 -3.62
CA CYS A 161 0.02 -1.79 -4.95
C CYS A 161 -0.47 -0.59 -5.75
N LEU A 162 0.42 0.38 -5.97
CA LEU A 162 0.14 1.66 -6.63
C LEU A 162 1.14 1.84 -7.78
N PRO A 163 0.89 1.25 -8.96
CA PRO A 163 1.80 1.32 -10.10
C PRO A 163 1.96 2.74 -10.68
N ASP A 164 0.98 3.62 -10.49
CA ASP A 164 0.99 5.01 -10.98
C ASP A 164 1.02 6.00 -9.80
N PHE A 165 1.93 5.78 -8.86
CA PHE A 165 1.95 6.51 -7.58
C PHE A 165 2.00 8.03 -7.78
N ASN A 166 2.83 8.52 -8.70
CA ASN A 166 2.96 9.96 -8.97
C ASN A 166 1.62 10.59 -9.37
N SER A 167 0.94 9.97 -10.33
CA SER A 167 -0.32 10.46 -10.88
C SER A 167 -1.45 10.37 -9.86
N LEU A 168 -1.48 9.34 -9.01
CA LEU A 168 -2.51 9.17 -7.97
C LEU A 168 -2.48 10.29 -6.92
N PHE A 169 -1.30 10.83 -6.62
CA PHE A 169 -1.13 11.82 -5.54
C PHE A 169 -0.69 13.21 -6.01
N ASP A 170 -0.58 13.42 -7.33
CA ASP A 170 -0.08 14.66 -7.93
C ASP A 170 1.30 15.05 -7.36
N THR A 171 2.20 14.07 -7.28
CA THR A 171 3.48 14.24 -6.61
C THR A 171 4.40 15.17 -7.39
N LYS A 172 5.38 15.77 -6.70
CA LYS A 172 6.44 16.60 -7.33
C LYS A 172 7.47 15.81 -8.14
N ASP A 173 7.43 14.47 -8.09
CA ASP A 173 8.40 13.61 -8.77
C ASP A 173 8.00 13.44 -10.24
N THR A 174 8.91 13.82 -11.13
CA THR A 174 8.74 13.72 -12.58
C THR A 174 9.09 12.34 -13.12
N GLU A 175 9.71 11.49 -12.31
CA GLU A 175 10.01 10.11 -12.68
C GLU A 175 8.82 9.20 -12.38
N PRO A 176 8.36 8.39 -13.35
CA PRO A 176 7.39 7.33 -13.11
C PRO A 176 7.85 6.40 -11.98
N THR A 177 7.08 6.42 -10.91
CA THR A 177 7.35 5.69 -9.67
C THR A 177 6.14 4.86 -9.29
N ALA A 178 6.39 3.62 -8.89
CA ALA A 178 5.39 2.74 -8.31
C ALA A 178 5.66 2.57 -6.80
N PHE A 179 4.60 2.42 -6.03
CA PHE A 179 4.66 2.13 -4.60
C PHE A 179 4.07 0.75 -4.29
N TYR A 180 4.81 -0.04 -3.51
CA TYR A 180 4.36 -1.34 -3.00
C TYR A 180 4.62 -1.42 -1.50
N GLY A 181 3.71 -2.04 -0.75
CA GLY A 181 3.87 -2.19 0.70
C GLY A 181 3.20 -3.44 1.24
N VAL A 182 3.78 -4.01 2.28
CA VAL A 182 3.21 -5.07 3.12
C VAL A 182 3.24 -4.60 4.57
N TYR A 183 2.14 -4.82 5.28
CA TYR A 183 1.88 -4.35 6.63
C TYR A 183 1.35 -5.53 7.43
N ASP A 184 2.12 -6.06 8.37
CA ASP A 184 1.69 -7.18 9.21
C ASP A 184 1.10 -6.65 10.52
N GLY A 185 -0.23 -6.71 10.63
CA GLY A 185 -0.97 -6.20 11.76
C GLY A 185 -0.97 -7.17 12.94
N HIS A 186 -0.92 -6.63 14.16
CA HIS A 186 -1.09 -7.43 15.36
C HIS A 186 -1.83 -6.70 16.49
N GLY A 187 -2.65 -7.46 17.21
CA GLY A 187 -3.49 -6.92 18.29
C GLY A 187 -4.63 -6.07 17.76
N GLY A 188 -5.08 -6.36 16.53
CA GLY A 188 -6.01 -5.55 15.76
C GLY A 188 -5.39 -5.16 14.41
N GLN A 189 -6.24 -4.64 13.53
CA GLN A 189 -5.88 -4.34 12.14
C GLN A 189 -5.83 -2.84 11.84
N GLU A 190 -6.15 -2.00 12.82
CA GLU A 190 -6.35 -0.57 12.68
C GLU A 190 -5.05 0.11 12.28
N ALA A 191 -3.93 -0.27 12.90
CA ALA A 191 -2.60 0.22 12.55
C ALA A 191 -2.18 -0.16 11.13
N ALA A 192 -2.30 -1.44 10.76
CA ALA A 192 -1.96 -1.91 9.41
C ALA A 192 -2.83 -1.23 8.35
N SER A 193 -4.13 -1.04 8.64
CA SER A 193 -5.06 -0.35 7.75
C SER A 193 -4.74 1.15 7.63
N PHE A 194 -4.41 1.82 8.75
CA PHE A 194 -4.02 3.23 8.73
C PHE A 194 -2.73 3.44 7.94
N ALA A 195 -1.69 2.65 8.23
CA ALA A 195 -0.40 2.72 7.56
C ALA A 195 -0.51 2.40 6.05
N ALA A 196 -1.32 1.39 5.68
CA ALA A 196 -1.59 1.06 4.28
C ALA A 196 -2.22 2.23 3.51
N SER A 197 -3.12 2.98 4.13
CA SER A 197 -3.75 4.14 3.49
C SER A 197 -2.87 5.39 3.51
N HIS A 198 -2.09 5.66 4.57
CA HIS A 198 -1.51 6.99 4.78
C HIS A 198 0.01 7.07 4.55
N LEU A 199 0.76 5.98 4.73
CA LEU A 199 2.23 6.05 4.78
C LEU A 199 2.84 6.60 3.48
N HIS A 200 2.42 6.05 2.35
CA HIS A 200 2.94 6.47 1.04
C HIS A 200 2.62 7.92 0.74
N TYR A 201 1.42 8.38 1.13
CA TYR A 201 1.02 9.77 1.00
C TYR A 201 1.91 10.68 1.86
N ASN A 202 2.13 10.35 3.13
CA ASN A 202 2.97 11.12 4.04
C ASN A 202 4.43 11.19 3.57
N VAL A 203 4.98 10.12 2.98
CA VAL A 203 6.31 10.14 2.34
C VAL A 203 6.33 11.14 1.18
N ALA A 204 5.31 11.15 0.31
CA ALA A 204 5.24 12.09 -0.80
C ALA A 204 5.00 13.56 -0.39
N GLN A 205 4.45 13.81 0.80
CA GLN A 205 4.31 15.15 1.36
C GLN A 205 5.62 15.70 1.96
N SER A 206 6.60 14.85 2.22
CA SER A 206 7.91 15.29 2.72
C SER A 206 8.55 16.30 1.76
N VAL A 207 9.17 17.34 2.31
CA VAL A 207 9.96 18.31 1.53
C VAL A 207 11.21 17.67 0.89
N HIS A 208 11.60 16.50 1.38
CA HIS A 208 12.75 15.73 0.90
C HIS A 208 12.40 14.81 -0.27
N TYR A 209 11.12 14.51 -0.49
CA TYR A 209 10.67 13.70 -1.62
C TYR A 209 10.74 14.51 -2.94
N PRO A 210 11.27 13.96 -4.04
CA PRO A 210 11.79 12.59 -4.23
C PRO A 210 13.31 12.43 -4.12
N HIS A 211 14.05 13.51 -3.83
CA HIS A 211 15.50 13.53 -4.01
C HIS A 211 16.30 12.97 -2.82
N GLN A 212 15.74 13.04 -1.61
CA GLN A 212 16.36 12.57 -0.36
C GLN A 212 15.46 11.52 0.29
N MET A 213 15.33 10.36 -0.36
CA MET A 213 14.38 9.31 0.02
C MET A 213 14.55 8.79 1.45
N GLU A 214 15.77 8.68 1.97
CA GLU A 214 16.00 8.25 3.36
C GLU A 214 15.31 9.18 4.37
N LEU A 215 15.49 10.49 4.21
CA LEU A 215 14.82 11.50 5.05
C LEU A 215 13.31 11.53 4.80
N ALA A 216 12.87 11.40 3.54
CA ALA A 216 11.44 11.36 3.21
C ALA A 216 10.74 10.15 3.84
N PHE A 217 11.40 8.98 3.85
CA PHE A 217 10.91 7.81 4.58
C PHE A 217 10.86 8.06 6.07
N TRP A 218 11.95 8.58 6.65
CA TRP A 218 11.99 8.89 8.08
C TRP A 218 10.84 9.80 8.50
N GLU A 219 10.63 10.92 7.80
CA GLU A 219 9.52 11.84 8.07
C GLU A 219 8.15 11.20 7.85
N GLY A 220 7.97 10.47 6.74
CA GLY A 220 6.70 9.83 6.41
C GLY A 220 6.28 8.77 7.43
N PHE A 221 7.22 7.94 7.88
CA PHE A 221 6.98 6.94 8.93
C PHE A 221 6.64 7.60 10.27
N LEU A 222 7.42 8.59 10.72
CA LEU A 222 7.14 9.26 12.00
C LEU A 222 5.83 10.06 11.97
N MET A 223 5.50 10.71 10.85
CA MET A 223 4.22 11.40 10.69
C MET A 223 3.04 10.43 10.76
N THR A 224 3.13 9.31 10.05
CA THR A 224 2.06 8.29 10.04
C THR A 224 1.87 7.69 11.43
N ASP A 225 2.96 7.43 12.16
CA ASP A 225 2.89 6.91 13.52
C ASP A 225 2.29 7.94 14.48
N LYS A 226 2.71 9.20 14.38
CA LYS A 226 2.13 10.30 15.16
C LYS A 226 0.61 10.41 14.94
N GLN A 227 0.18 10.45 13.67
CA GLN A 227 -1.25 10.52 13.33
C GLN A 227 -2.03 9.33 13.89
N PHE A 228 -1.47 8.11 13.83
CA PHE A 228 -2.14 6.93 14.36
C PHE A 228 -2.14 6.87 15.91
N LEU A 229 -1.08 7.34 16.58
CA LEU A 229 -1.05 7.43 18.04
C LEU A 229 -2.14 8.36 18.57
N GLU A 230 -2.40 9.47 17.89
CA GLU A 230 -3.53 10.33 18.24
C GLU A 230 -4.87 9.58 18.14
N LYS A 231 -5.03 8.65 17.18
CA LYS A 231 -6.23 7.79 17.12
C LYS A 231 -6.24 6.78 18.27
N CYS A 232 -5.09 6.23 18.64
CA CYS A 232 -4.96 5.31 19.78
C CYS A 232 -5.41 5.98 21.08
N ASP A 233 -5.00 7.22 21.32
CA ASP A 233 -5.38 7.96 22.53
C ASP A 233 -6.87 8.28 22.55
N ASN A 234 -7.42 8.73 21.43
CA ASN A 234 -8.83 9.13 21.33
C ASN A 234 -9.82 7.96 21.30
N HIS A 235 -9.39 6.77 20.83
CA HIS A 235 -10.27 5.61 20.59
C HIS A 235 -9.80 4.33 21.32
N HIS A 236 -8.84 4.44 22.24
CA HIS A 236 -8.29 3.34 23.02
C HIS A 236 -7.77 2.15 22.18
N LEU A 237 -7.23 2.44 21.00
CA LEU A 237 -6.69 1.42 20.11
C LEU A 237 -5.34 0.90 20.62
N ARG A 238 -5.13 -0.40 20.43
CA ARG A 238 -3.91 -1.11 20.85
C ARG A 238 -3.35 -2.02 19.76
N SER A 239 -3.83 -1.87 18.53
CA SER A 239 -3.26 -2.55 17.39
C SER A 239 -1.94 -1.91 17.01
N GLY A 240 -1.07 -2.69 16.37
CA GLY A 240 0.07 -2.17 15.66
C GLY A 240 0.34 -2.88 14.35
N SER A 241 1.30 -2.39 13.57
CA SER A 241 1.79 -3.06 12.37
C SER A 241 3.32 -3.04 12.24
N THR A 242 3.87 -4.11 11.66
CA THR A 242 5.13 -4.04 10.91
C THR A 242 4.89 -3.31 9.59
N VAL A 243 5.96 -2.90 8.91
CA VAL A 243 5.91 -2.25 7.62
C VAL A 243 7.14 -2.64 6.80
N VAL A 244 6.96 -3.07 5.56
CA VAL A 244 8.00 -3.07 4.54
C VAL A 244 7.44 -2.45 3.26
N VAL A 245 8.11 -1.43 2.73
CA VAL A 245 7.67 -0.69 1.55
C VAL A 245 8.76 -0.55 0.51
N CYS A 246 8.34 -0.38 -0.75
CA CYS A 246 9.18 -0.22 -1.91
C CYS A 246 8.69 0.96 -2.77
N PHE A 247 9.56 1.94 -3.01
CA PHE A 247 9.41 2.91 -4.10
C PHE A 247 10.25 2.43 -5.29
N HIS A 248 9.57 2.01 -6.36
CA HIS A 248 10.18 1.50 -7.59
C HIS A 248 10.22 2.59 -8.65
N ARG A 249 11.43 3.11 -8.92
CA ARG A 249 11.69 4.21 -9.85
C ARG A 249 12.14 3.66 -11.21
N LEU A 250 11.37 3.94 -12.26
CA LEU A 250 11.49 3.23 -13.55
C LEU A 250 12.63 3.74 -14.44
N ILE A 251 12.89 5.05 -14.46
CA ILE A 251 13.90 5.67 -15.34
C ILE A 251 15.30 5.48 -14.77
N SER A 252 15.47 5.82 -13.49
CA SER A 252 16.73 5.70 -12.73
C SER A 252 17.09 4.26 -12.37
N LYS A 253 16.17 3.32 -12.62
CA LYS A 253 16.25 1.91 -12.28
C LYS A 253 16.58 1.67 -10.81
N LYS A 254 15.95 2.42 -9.90
CA LYS A 254 16.18 2.30 -8.45
C LYS A 254 15.00 1.66 -7.74
N ILE A 255 15.30 0.80 -6.78
CA ILE A 255 14.35 0.29 -5.79
C ILE A 255 14.79 0.84 -4.44
N HIS A 256 13.93 1.66 -3.84
CA HIS A 256 14.12 2.21 -2.50
C HIS A 256 13.25 1.42 -1.53
N ILE A 257 13.87 0.81 -0.51
CA ILE A 257 13.18 0.03 0.51
C ILE A 257 13.25 0.77 1.84
N ALA A 258 12.14 0.76 2.58
CA ALA A 258 12.10 1.19 3.97
C ALA A 258 11.29 0.17 4.78
N TRP A 259 11.75 -0.14 5.99
CA TRP A 259 11.07 -1.12 6.83
C TRP A 259 11.16 -0.81 8.31
N VAL A 260 10.17 -1.36 9.01
CA VAL A 260 10.02 -1.39 10.45
C VAL A 260 9.43 -2.74 10.82
N GLY A 261 10.11 -3.53 11.67
CA GLY A 261 9.66 -4.88 12.04
C GLY A 261 10.40 -5.99 11.29
N ASP A 262 9.76 -7.14 11.16
CA ASP A 262 10.32 -8.41 10.66
C ASP A 262 9.73 -8.90 9.33
N SER A 263 8.83 -8.12 8.73
CA SER A 263 8.49 -8.27 7.32
C SER A 263 9.69 -7.95 6.44
N GLN A 264 9.90 -8.74 5.38
CA GLN A 264 11.14 -8.74 4.61
C GLN A 264 10.89 -8.51 3.13
N ALA A 265 11.97 -8.13 2.44
CA ALA A 265 12.02 -8.04 0.99
C ALA A 265 13.29 -8.69 0.43
N ILE A 266 13.13 -9.41 -0.67
CA ILE A 266 14.24 -9.95 -1.47
C ILE A 266 14.08 -9.54 -2.94
N LEU A 267 15.20 -9.29 -3.61
CA LEU A 267 15.24 -9.06 -5.06
C LEU A 267 15.91 -10.26 -5.73
N VAL A 268 15.17 -10.90 -6.63
CA VAL A 268 15.58 -12.15 -7.26
C VAL A 268 16.10 -11.87 -8.66
N ALA A 269 17.33 -12.32 -8.92
CA ALA A 269 17.89 -12.38 -10.26
C ALA A 269 17.71 -13.79 -10.83
N GLY A 270 17.18 -13.88 -12.05
CA GLY A 270 16.87 -15.14 -12.70
C GLY A 270 17.78 -15.39 -13.89
N SER A 271 18.48 -16.53 -13.91
CA SER A 271 19.25 -16.98 -15.07
C SER A 271 18.70 -18.31 -15.62
N PRO A 272 19.10 -18.73 -16.83
CA PRO A 272 18.78 -20.07 -17.34
C PRO A 272 19.33 -21.19 -16.44
N SER A 273 20.41 -20.94 -15.68
CA SER A 273 21.11 -21.89 -14.82
C SER A 273 20.66 -21.91 -13.36
N GLY A 274 19.76 -21.00 -12.95
CA GLY A 274 19.21 -20.95 -11.59
C GLY A 274 18.67 -19.58 -11.21
N CYS A 275 18.59 -19.29 -9.92
CA CYS A 275 18.33 -17.95 -9.41
C CYS A 275 19.27 -17.60 -8.27
N THR A 276 19.61 -16.33 -8.16
CA THR A 276 20.22 -15.72 -6.98
C THR A 276 19.23 -14.71 -6.39
N TYR A 277 19.42 -14.35 -5.13
CA TYR A 277 18.60 -13.32 -4.50
C TYR A 277 19.44 -12.46 -3.57
N ASP A 278 19.11 -11.18 -3.52
CA ASP A 278 19.63 -10.24 -2.55
C ASP A 278 18.57 -9.99 -1.47
N THR A 279 18.96 -10.15 -0.21
CA THR A 279 18.14 -9.74 0.93
C THR A 279 18.24 -8.22 1.08
N LEU A 280 17.15 -7.50 0.81
CA LEU A 280 17.14 -6.03 0.89
C LEU A 280 16.81 -5.53 2.30
N VAL A 281 16.10 -6.33 3.10
CA VAL A 281 15.78 -6.01 4.49
C VAL A 281 16.80 -6.68 5.40
N HIS A 282 17.79 -5.90 5.86
CA HIS A 282 18.74 -6.37 6.84
C HIS A 282 19.33 -5.20 7.66
N PRO A 283 19.39 -5.32 9.00
CA PRO A 283 18.82 -6.42 9.77
C PRO A 283 17.31 -6.24 9.96
N THR A 284 16.56 -7.33 10.20
CA THR A 284 15.15 -7.24 10.61
C THR A 284 15.05 -6.69 12.03
N HIS A 285 13.92 -6.09 12.43
CA HIS A 285 13.73 -5.63 13.81
C HIS A 285 13.12 -6.70 14.73
N ALA A 286 13.33 -7.98 14.43
CA ALA A 286 12.85 -9.08 15.26
C ALA A 286 13.37 -8.96 16.71
N ALA A 287 12.57 -9.40 17.69
CA ALA A 287 12.93 -9.33 19.11
C ALA A 287 14.24 -10.08 19.45
N SER A 288 14.53 -11.11 18.67
CA SER A 288 15.74 -11.94 18.77
C SER A 288 17.00 -11.28 18.21
N ASN A 289 16.89 -10.18 17.46
CA ASN A 289 18.05 -9.49 16.89
C ASN A 289 18.82 -8.72 17.98
N PRO A 290 20.17 -8.80 18.03
CA PRO A 290 21.03 -7.95 18.89
C PRO A 290 20.64 -6.46 18.96
N VAL A 291 20.21 -5.85 17.85
CA VAL A 291 19.75 -4.44 17.83
C VAL A 291 18.44 -4.27 18.62
N GLY A 292 17.48 -5.18 18.43
CA GLY A 292 16.24 -5.23 19.23
C GLY A 292 16.55 -5.45 20.71
N ILE A 293 17.39 -6.45 21.01
CA ILE A 293 17.83 -6.77 22.39
C ILE A 293 18.51 -5.56 23.06
N LYS A 294 19.36 -4.82 22.34
CA LYS A 294 20.04 -3.63 22.89
C LYS A 294 19.07 -2.50 23.20
N ARG A 295 18.04 -2.29 22.37
CA ARG A 295 16.96 -1.33 22.65
C ARG A 295 16.23 -1.68 23.95
N PHE A 296 15.85 -2.95 24.13
CA PHE A 296 15.24 -3.42 25.38
C PHE A 296 16.15 -3.24 26.60
N LYS A 297 17.45 -3.58 26.48
CA LYS A 297 18.40 -3.52 27.61
C LYS A 297 18.73 -2.10 28.08
N ASN A 298 18.68 -1.09 27.21
CA ASN A 298 19.07 0.28 27.54
C ASN A 298 18.04 1.03 28.42
N LEU A 299 16.88 0.46 28.71
CA LEU A 299 15.76 1.16 29.35
C LEU A 299 15.65 0.99 30.86
N ASN A 300 16.61 0.38 31.56
CA ASN A 300 16.46 0.04 32.99
C ASN A 300 15.13 -0.66 33.31
N ALA A 301 14.50 -1.32 32.33
CA ALA A 301 13.41 -2.23 32.57
C ALA A 301 14.03 -3.43 33.28
N SER A 302 13.92 -3.43 34.61
CA SER A 302 14.40 -4.47 35.49
C SER A 302 14.12 -5.83 34.85
N VAL A 303 15.17 -6.63 34.73
CA VAL A 303 15.15 -8.01 34.26
C VAL A 303 14.19 -8.81 35.14
N VAL A 304 12.90 -8.73 34.83
CA VAL A 304 11.98 -9.81 35.10
C VAL A 304 12.24 -10.80 33.99
N GLN A 305 12.55 -12.03 34.39
CA GLN A 305 12.72 -13.21 33.55
C GLN A 305 11.39 -13.60 32.86
N GLU A 306 10.68 -12.63 32.27
CA GLU A 306 9.50 -12.86 31.46
C GLU A 306 9.94 -12.81 29.99
N GLU A 307 9.88 -13.97 29.34
CA GLU A 307 10.16 -14.16 27.92
C GLU A 307 9.42 -13.10 27.06
N PRO A 308 9.98 -12.64 25.93
CA PRO A 308 9.28 -11.76 24.97
C PRO A 308 7.90 -12.31 24.54
N SER A 309 7.74 -13.63 24.57
CA SER A 309 6.48 -14.33 24.29
C SER A 309 5.38 -14.10 25.34
N SER A 310 5.73 -13.74 26.59
CA SER A 310 4.78 -13.56 27.71
C SER A 310 3.81 -12.40 27.48
N TYR A 311 4.23 -11.40 26.70
CA TYR A 311 3.43 -10.24 26.33
C TYR A 311 2.77 -10.36 24.95
N GLY A 312 2.92 -11.51 24.27
CA GLY A 312 2.58 -11.62 22.85
C GLY A 312 3.41 -10.70 21.96
N MET A 313 4.64 -10.35 22.38
CA MET A 313 5.60 -9.46 21.68
C MET A 313 6.60 -10.30 20.85
N GLY A 314 6.10 -11.15 19.94
CA GLY A 314 6.97 -11.93 19.04
C GLY A 314 7.75 -11.06 18.05
N SER A 315 7.10 -9.99 17.57
CA SER A 315 7.67 -8.98 16.67
C SER A 315 7.91 -7.69 17.47
N THR A 316 9.17 -7.32 17.67
CA THR A 316 9.44 -5.96 18.15
C THR A 316 9.15 -5.03 16.98
N VAL A 317 8.40 -3.99 17.27
CA VAL A 317 8.23 -2.77 16.50
C VAL A 317 6.86 -2.58 15.85
N LEU A 318 6.24 -1.46 16.24
CA LEU A 318 4.87 -1.13 15.94
C LEU A 318 4.67 0.35 15.63
N MET A 319 4.24 0.63 14.41
CA MET A 319 3.42 1.81 14.15
C MET A 319 2.10 1.59 14.89
N GLY A 320 1.85 2.36 15.96
CA GLY A 320 0.75 2.12 16.88
C GLY A 320 0.95 0.96 17.87
N ARG A 321 1.19 1.31 19.14
CA ARG A 321 0.69 0.64 20.35
C ARG A 321 1.05 1.61 21.47
N ASN A 322 0.08 1.89 22.33
CA ASN A 322 0.14 2.61 23.61
C ASN A 322 1.38 3.52 23.85
N PRO A 323 1.23 4.84 24.08
CA PRO A 323 2.36 5.73 24.41
C PRO A 323 3.30 5.17 25.50
N TYR A 324 2.79 4.35 26.42
CA TYR A 324 3.57 3.70 27.47
C TYR A 324 4.54 2.59 27.00
N HIS A 325 4.52 2.17 25.73
CA HIS A 325 5.41 1.14 25.17
C HIS A 325 6.41 1.71 24.16
N LYS A 326 6.36 3.02 23.85
CA LYS A 326 7.27 3.68 22.90
C LYS A 326 8.74 3.65 23.32
N ASP A 327 8.99 3.35 24.59
CA ASP A 327 10.32 3.08 25.09
C ASP A 327 10.94 1.84 24.41
N VAL A 328 10.15 0.79 24.15
CA VAL A 328 10.64 -0.49 23.59
C VAL A 328 10.37 -0.70 22.10
N VAL A 329 9.52 0.11 21.46
CA VAL A 329 9.19 0.03 20.02
C VAL A 329 9.47 1.35 19.30
N THR A 330 9.92 1.28 18.05
CA THR A 330 10.23 2.46 17.22
C THR A 330 9.26 2.65 16.06
N ALA A 331 9.12 3.87 15.55
CA ALA A 331 8.54 4.10 14.22
C ALA A 331 9.61 4.54 13.21
N GLN A 332 10.86 4.65 13.65
CA GLN A 332 11.98 5.02 12.80
C GLN A 332 12.29 3.87 11.84
N PRO A 333 12.18 4.09 10.51
CA PRO A 333 12.52 3.08 9.54
C PRO A 333 14.02 2.93 9.42
N ASP A 334 14.46 1.70 9.15
CA ASP A 334 15.70 1.50 8.42
C ASP A 334 15.39 1.60 6.92
N THR A 335 16.37 2.05 6.14
CA THR A 335 16.21 2.23 4.70
C THR A 335 17.40 1.68 3.94
N THR A 336 17.16 1.26 2.71
CA THR A 336 18.22 0.93 1.75
C THR A 336 17.75 1.26 0.34
N TRP A 337 18.67 1.25 -0.62
CA TRP A 337 18.32 1.31 -2.02
C TRP A 337 19.27 0.47 -2.86
N ARG A 338 18.76 -0.06 -3.96
CA ARG A 338 19.53 -0.81 -4.94
C ARG A 338 19.16 -0.37 -6.35
N ARG A 339 20.16 -0.26 -7.22
CA ARG A 339 19.92 -0.18 -8.66
C ARG A 339 19.64 -1.59 -9.20
N TYR A 340 18.53 -1.76 -9.91
CA TYR A 340 18.22 -3.03 -10.58
C TYR A 340 18.70 -3.02 -12.03
N ASN A 341 18.95 -4.20 -12.56
CA ASN A 341 19.43 -4.44 -13.92
C ASN A 341 18.50 -5.40 -14.68
N GLU A 342 18.94 -5.90 -15.83
CA GLU A 342 18.12 -6.78 -16.68
C GLU A 342 18.07 -8.23 -16.19
N GLU A 343 18.99 -8.64 -15.32
CA GLU A 343 19.02 -9.96 -14.70
C GLU A 343 18.02 -10.04 -13.52
N ASP A 344 17.69 -8.90 -12.91
CA ASP A 344 16.68 -8.80 -11.86
C ASP A 344 15.29 -9.10 -12.43
N ALA A 345 14.75 -10.24 -12.02
CA ALA A 345 13.51 -10.78 -12.54
C ALA A 345 12.29 -10.20 -11.79
N PHE A 346 12.32 -10.24 -10.45
CA PHE A 346 11.20 -9.78 -9.62
C PHE A 346 11.63 -9.46 -8.18
N LEU A 347 10.87 -8.57 -7.55
CA LEU A 347 10.96 -8.22 -6.14
C LEU A 347 9.86 -8.94 -5.37
N VAL A 348 10.17 -9.48 -4.20
CA VAL A 348 9.19 -10.09 -3.27
C VAL A 348 9.18 -9.29 -1.98
N LEU A 349 8.01 -8.81 -1.56
CA LEU A 349 7.74 -8.29 -0.23
C LEU A 349 6.73 -9.23 0.45
N ALA A 350 6.97 -9.62 1.70
CA ALA A 350 6.00 -10.42 2.45
C ALA A 350 6.14 -10.24 3.97
N SER A 351 5.09 -10.61 4.70
CA SER A 351 5.09 -10.77 6.16
C SER A 351 5.85 -12.02 6.61
N ASP A 352 6.11 -12.12 7.91
CA ASP A 352 6.81 -13.25 8.53
C ASP A 352 6.10 -14.60 8.25
N GLY A 353 4.78 -14.60 8.06
CA GLY A 353 3.99 -15.79 7.75
C GLY A 353 4.47 -16.54 6.50
N LEU A 354 5.13 -15.86 5.56
CA LEU A 354 5.85 -16.50 4.46
C LEU A 354 7.27 -16.91 4.88
N TRP A 355 8.05 -15.98 5.46
CA TRP A 355 9.49 -16.13 5.68
C TRP A 355 9.86 -17.12 6.80
N GLU A 356 8.98 -17.36 7.77
CA GLU A 356 9.21 -18.32 8.85
C GLU A 356 9.20 -19.78 8.35
N ASN A 357 8.42 -20.06 7.31
CA ASN A 357 8.17 -21.44 6.85
C ASN A 357 8.86 -21.76 5.52
N CYS A 358 9.37 -20.75 4.81
CA CYS A 358 9.90 -20.90 3.46
C CYS A 358 11.26 -20.23 3.33
N LEU A 359 12.24 -20.99 2.84
CA LEU A 359 13.57 -20.45 2.52
C LEU A 359 13.47 -19.49 1.32
N SER A 360 14.17 -18.35 1.39
CA SER A 360 14.21 -17.35 0.32
C SER A 360 14.62 -17.95 -1.03
N TYR A 361 15.56 -18.90 -1.03
CA TYR A 361 15.95 -19.64 -2.24
C TYR A 361 14.77 -20.44 -2.84
N SER A 362 14.04 -21.18 -2.02
CA SER A 362 12.90 -21.98 -2.45
C SER A 362 11.76 -21.11 -3.00
N ILE A 363 11.48 -19.98 -2.33
CA ILE A 363 10.52 -18.97 -2.80
C ILE A 363 10.93 -18.44 -4.18
N SER A 364 12.20 -18.06 -4.31
CA SER A 364 12.77 -17.53 -5.55
C SER A 364 12.63 -18.52 -6.72
N MET A 365 13.01 -19.78 -6.50
CA MET A 365 12.90 -20.84 -7.50
C MET A 365 11.45 -21.12 -7.87
N PHE A 366 10.55 -21.18 -6.90
CA PHE A 366 9.13 -21.44 -7.14
C PHE A 366 8.48 -20.34 -7.99
N ILE A 367 8.67 -19.07 -7.60
CA ILE A 367 8.10 -17.94 -8.33
C ILE A 367 8.71 -17.86 -9.74
N LEU A 368 10.03 -18.04 -9.88
CA LEU A 368 10.69 -18.02 -11.19
C LEU A 368 10.17 -19.14 -12.11
N TYR A 369 9.99 -20.35 -11.58
CA TYR A 369 9.36 -21.46 -12.30
C TYR A 369 7.95 -21.09 -12.74
N ALA A 370 7.16 -20.52 -11.85
CA ALA A 370 5.77 -20.23 -12.09
C ALA A 370 5.60 -19.13 -13.17
N ILE A 371 6.40 -18.06 -13.11
CA ILE A 371 6.44 -17.01 -14.15
C ILE A 371 6.80 -17.60 -15.52
N ARG A 372 7.78 -18.51 -15.58
CA ARG A 372 8.22 -19.15 -16.83
C ARG A 372 7.19 -20.12 -17.40
N LYS A 373 6.53 -20.91 -16.54
CA LYS A 373 5.57 -21.93 -16.96
C LYS A 373 4.20 -21.36 -17.31
N PHE A 374 3.81 -20.26 -16.67
CA PHE A 374 2.47 -19.67 -16.82
C PHE A 374 2.56 -18.17 -17.15
N PRO A 375 3.16 -17.79 -18.30
CA PRO A 375 3.33 -16.39 -18.66
C PRO A 375 1.97 -15.69 -18.77
N GLY A 376 1.84 -14.53 -18.12
CA GLY A 376 0.64 -13.69 -18.19
C GLY A 376 -0.57 -14.22 -17.42
N LYS A 377 -0.47 -15.34 -16.68
CA LYS A 377 -1.53 -15.80 -15.77
C LYS A 377 -1.21 -15.39 -14.33
N SER A 378 -2.20 -14.86 -13.62
CA SER A 378 -2.12 -14.76 -12.16
C SER A 378 -2.14 -16.16 -11.58
N LEU A 379 -1.01 -16.61 -11.05
CA LEU A 379 -0.88 -17.91 -10.36
C LEU A 379 -1.64 -17.94 -9.02
N LEU A 380 -2.03 -16.77 -8.53
CA LEU A 380 -2.79 -16.57 -7.30
C LEU A 380 -4.30 -16.56 -7.55
N ASP A 381 -4.73 -16.76 -8.79
CA ASP A 381 -6.13 -16.94 -9.14
C ASP A 381 -6.56 -18.34 -8.68
N SER A 382 -7.47 -18.38 -7.71
CA SER A 382 -7.87 -19.52 -6.86
C SER A 382 -8.32 -20.82 -7.54
N ARG A 383 -8.23 -20.90 -8.88
CA ARG A 383 -8.63 -22.07 -9.67
C ARG A 383 -7.47 -23.01 -10.04
N VAL A 384 -6.23 -22.70 -9.64
CA VAL A 384 -5.05 -23.47 -10.11
C VAL A 384 -4.40 -24.36 -9.05
N TYR A 385 -4.67 -24.17 -7.74
CA TYR A 385 -3.96 -24.93 -6.70
C TYR A 385 -4.86 -25.37 -5.55
N ASP A 386 -5.70 -26.37 -5.81
CA ASP A 386 -6.02 -27.41 -4.82
C ASP A 386 -5.00 -28.54 -5.06
N VAL A 387 -3.81 -28.39 -4.50
CA VAL A 387 -2.85 -29.50 -4.41
C VAL A 387 -3.03 -30.08 -3.02
N LYS A 388 -3.60 -31.29 -2.97
CA LYS A 388 -3.81 -32.10 -1.77
C LYS A 388 -2.51 -32.36 -1.00
#